data_AF-A0A7X5SD69-F1
#
_entry.id   AF-A0A7X5SD69-F1
#
_cell.length_a   1.000
_cell.length_b   1.000
_cell.length_c   1.000
_cell.angle_alpha   90.00
_cell.angle_beta   90.00
_cell.angle_gamma   90.00
#
_symmetry.space_group_name_H-M   'P 1'
#
loop_
_entity.id
_entity.type
_entity.pdbx_description
1 polymer ?
#
loop_
_entity_poly.entity_id
_entity_poly.type
_entity_poly.pdbx_seq_one_letter_code
_entity_poly.pdbx_strand_id
1 'polypeptide(L)' 'EYLAWLVQRLERNRRIGALVVDDSLSARTYAAALLSMYGYRVVLAADGAAGLEAIERDPGIRLTIVDQEMPGMEGVE' A
#
# COMPACT_ATOMS: atom_id res chain seq x y z
N GLU A 1 -9.02 13.11 24.86
CA GLU A 1 -9.30 13.41 23.43
C GLU A 1 -8.38 12.68 22.46
N TYR A 2 -7.05 12.66 22.66
CA TYR A 2 -6.09 11.97 21.79
C TYR A 2 -6.38 10.48 21.53
N LEU A 3 -6.69 9.70 22.57
CA LEU A 3 -6.98 8.26 22.42
C LEU A 3 -8.22 7.99 21.55
N ALA A 4 -9.27 8.79 21.71
CA ALA A 4 -10.47 8.67 20.89
C ALA A 4 -10.16 8.95 19.41
N TRP A 5 -9.31 9.96 19.14
CA TRP A 5 -8.84 10.25 17.78
C TRP A 5 -8.02 9.11 17.18
N LEU A 6 -7.11 8.49 17.95
CA LEU A 6 -6.32 7.36 17.45
C LEU A 6 -7.20 6.17 17.05
N VAL A 7 -8.18 5.82 17.88
CA VAL A 7 -9.12 4.73 17.59
C VAL A 7 -9.93 5.05 16.32
N GLN A 8 -10.48 6.26 16.22
CA GLN A 8 -11.22 6.70 15.04
C GLN A 8 -10.35 6.66 13.77
N ARG A 9 -9.08 7.04 13.88
CA ARG A 9 -8.13 7.00 12.76
C ARG A 9 -7.85 5.57 12.31
N LEU A 10 -7.64 4.63 13.22
CA LEU A 10 -7.44 3.21 12.88
C LEU A 10 -8.67 2.64 12.16
N GLU A 11 -9.87 2.91 12.67
CA GLU A 11 -11.12 2.46 12.04
C GLU A 11 -11.34 3.06 10.65
N ARG A 12 -10.94 4.32 10.44
CA ARG A 12 -11.00 4.94 9.12
C ARG A 12 -10.02 4.29 8.14
N ASN A 13 -8.81 3.95 8.59
CA ASN A 13 -7.78 3.34 7.76
C ASN A 13 -8.19 1.95 7.26
N ARG A 14 -8.99 1.18 8.03
CA ARG A 14 -9.54 -0.12 7.60
C ARG A 14 -10.38 -0.07 6.32
N ARG A 15 -10.87 1.11 5.95
CA ARG A 15 -11.65 1.34 4.72
C ARG A 15 -10.78 1.78 3.54
N ILE A 16 -9.47 1.88 3.72
CA ILE A 16 -8.52 2.30 2.70
C ILE A 16 -7.69 1.09 2.30
N GLY A 17 -7.79 0.69 1.02
CA GLY A 17 -6.83 -0.20 0.39
C GLY A 17 -5.52 0.55 0.18
N ALA A 18 -4.41 -0.04 0.62
CA ALA A 18 -3.06 0.46 0.38
C ALA A 18 -2.29 -0.55 -0.47
N LEU A 19 -1.81 -0.13 -1.64
CA LEU A 19 -0.98 -0.95 -2.52
C LEU A 19 0.50 -0.64 -2.26
N VAL A 20 1.32 -1.68 -2.15
CA VAL A 20 2.78 -1.56 -2.10
C VAL A 20 3.37 -2.26 -3.33
N VAL A 21 4.10 -1.50 -4.14
CA VAL A 21 4.76 -1.95 -5.38
C VAL A 21 6.25 -1.79 -5.20
N ASP A 22 6.97 -2.91 -5.13
CA ASP A 22 8.40 -2.96 -4.82
C ASP A 22 8.93 -4.35 -5.25
N ASP A 23 10.07 -4.39 -5.94
CA ASP A 23 10.68 -5.61 -6.48
C ASP A 23 11.43 -6.42 -5.40
N SER A 24 11.82 -5.76 -4.31
CA SER A 24 12.41 -6.34 -3.13
C SER A 24 11.34 -6.92 -2.21
N LEU A 25 11.28 -8.25 -2.12
CA LEU A 25 10.36 -8.95 -1.23
C LEU A 25 10.46 -8.45 0.22
N SER A 26 11.67 -8.16 0.71
CA SER A 26 11.90 -7.71 2.09
C SER A 26 11.38 -6.29 2.32
N ALA A 27 11.65 -5.35 1.42
CA ALA A 27 11.17 -3.97 1.52
C ALA A 27 9.64 -3.93 1.41
N ARG A 28 9.09 -4.62 0.42
CA ARG A 28 7.64 -4.78 0.22
C ARG A 28 6.92 -5.33 1.45
N THR A 29 7.43 -6.41 2.03
CA THR A 29 6.81 -7.04 3.21
C THR A 29 6.94 -6.17 4.46
N TYR A 30 8.06 -5.46 4.62
CA TYR A 30 8.24 -4.51 5.72
C TYR A 30 7.25 -3.35 5.65
N ALA A 31 7.11 -2.70 4.49
CA ALA A 31 6.14 -1.63 4.28
C ALA A 31 4.69 -2.10 4.53
N ALA A 32 4.35 -3.31 4.06
CA ALA A 32 3.05 -3.90 4.29
C ALA A 32 2.73 -4.17 5.76
N ALA A 33 3.73 -4.63 6.53
CA ALA A 33 3.57 -4.84 7.97
C ALA A 33 3.27 -3.53 8.70
N LEU A 34 3.97 -2.44 8.35
CA LEU A 34 3.72 -1.11 8.93
C LEU A 34 2.31 -0.61 8.60
N LEU A 35 1.90 -0.66 7.33
CA LEU A 35 0.56 -0.23 6.92
C LEU A 35 -0.54 -1.05 7.59
N SER A 36 -0.35 -2.37 7.70
CA SER A 36 -1.29 -3.25 8.39
C SER A 36 -1.41 -2.90 9.88
N MET A 37 -0.30 -2.54 10.55
CA MET A 37 -0.30 -2.07 11.93
C MET A 37 -1.11 -0.79 12.12
N TYR A 38 -1.14 0.09 11.11
CA TYR A 38 -1.98 1.29 11.07
C TYR A 38 -3.40 1.04 10.58
N GLY A 39 -3.80 -0.22 10.41
CA GLY A 39 -5.17 -0.63 10.12
C GLY A 39 -5.55 -0.59 8.64
N TYR A 40 -4.63 -0.39 7.70
CA TYR A 40 -4.94 -0.43 6.27
C TYR A 40 -5.19 -1.85 5.76
N ARG A 41 -5.99 -1.99 4.70
CA ARG A 41 -6.08 -3.24 3.94
C ARG A 41 -4.97 -3.24 2.89
N VAL A 42 -3.94 -4.04 3.07
CA VAL A 42 -2.76 -3.99 2.21
C VAL A 42 -2.84 -4.97 1.05
N VAL A 43 -2.44 -4.51 -0.13
CA VAL A 43 -2.24 -5.30 -1.36
C VAL A 43 -0.77 -5.18 -1.77
N LEU A 44 -0.19 -6.25 -2.29
CA LEU A 44 1.23 -6.31 -2.67
C LEU A 44 1.37 -6.58 -4.17
N ALA A 45 2.31 -5.89 -4.81
CA ALA A 45 2.72 -6.11 -6.20
C ALA A 45 4.25 -6.17 -6.30
N ALA A 46 4.79 -6.95 -7.23
CA ALA A 46 6.25 -7.13 -7.42
C ALA A 46 6.87 -6.18 -8.43
N ASP A 47 6.01 -5.54 -9.22
CA ASP A 47 6.39 -4.71 -10.33
C ASP A 47 5.19 -3.81 -10.67
N GLY A 48 5.43 -2.81 -11.51
CA GLY A 48 4.40 -1.85 -11.88
C GLY A 48 3.24 -2.46 -12.67
N ALA A 49 3.46 -3.52 -13.45
CA ALA A 49 2.38 -4.17 -14.20
C ALA A 49 1.38 -4.86 -13.26
N ALA A 50 1.87 -5.61 -12.27
CA ALA A 50 1.05 -6.18 -11.21
C ALA A 50 0.39 -5.09 -10.35
N GLY A 51 1.06 -3.95 -10.17
CA GLY A 51 0.51 -2.80 -9.45
C GLY A 51 -0.68 -2.17 -10.16
N LEU A 52 -0.56 -1.93 -11.47
CA LEU A 52 -1.64 -1.41 -12.32
C LEU A 52 -2.83 -2.37 -12.35
N GLU A 53 -2.59 -3.66 -12.57
CA GLU A 53 -3.64 -4.69 -12.54
C GLU A 53 -4.37 -4.72 -11.19
N ALA A 54 -3.65 -4.54 -10.07
CA ALA A 54 -4.26 -4.47 -8.75
C ALA A 54 -5.16 -3.24 -8.59
N ILE A 55 -4.74 -2.07 -9.08
CA ILE A 55 -5.55 -0.83 -9.06
C ILE A 55 -6.82 -0.98 -9.90
N GLU A 56 -6.71 -1.56 -11.10
CA GLU A 56 -7.87 -1.77 -11.99
C GLU A 56 -8.91 -2.72 -11.38
N ARG A 57 -8.45 -3.75 -10.65
CA ARG A 57 -9.33 -4.75 -10.03
C ARG A 57 -9.98 -4.28 -8.73
N ASP A 58 -9.32 -3.41 -7.98
CA ASP A 58 -9.72 -3.02 -6.64
C ASP A 58 -9.88 -1.49 -6.50
N PRO A 59 -11.08 -0.96 -6.75
CA PRO A 59 -11.37 0.47 -6.59
C PRO A 59 -11.29 0.94 -5.13
N GLY A 60 -11.11 0.02 -4.16
CA GLY A 60 -10.88 0.35 -2.76
C GLY A 60 -9.44 0.78 -2.47
N ILE A 61 -8.49 0.58 -3.38
CA ILE A 61 -7.12 1.10 -3.28
C ILE A 61 -7.16 2.62 -3.44
N ARG A 62 -6.76 3.34 -2.39
CA ARG A 62 -6.74 4.82 -2.35
C ARG A 62 -5.40 5.39 -1.91
N LEU A 63 -4.41 4.52 -1.75
CA LEU A 63 -3.04 4.83 -1.39
C LEU A 63 -2.13 3.84 -2.11
N THR A 64 -1.09 4.33 -2.76
CA THR A 64 -0.05 3.49 -3.36
C THR A 64 1.31 3.95 -2.85
N ILE A 65 2.15 3.00 -2.45
CA ILE A 65 3.57 3.18 -2.16
C ILE A 65 4.32 2.44 -3.27
N VAL A 66 5.15 3.17 -4.02
CA VAL A 66 5.88 2.63 -5.18
C VAL A 66 7.36 2.87 -4.94
N ASP A 67 8.18 1.86 -5.17
CA ASP A 67 9.63 2.03 -5.23
C ASP A 67 10.01 2.90 -6.45
N GLN A 68 10.87 3.89 -6.21
CA GLN A 68 11.29 4.84 -7.23
C GLN A 68 12.20 4.18 -8.28
N GLU A 69 13.02 3.21 -7.88
CA GLU A 69 13.96 2.53 -8.77
C GLU A 69 13.59 1.06 -8.96
N MET A 70 12.65 0.79 -9.88
CA MET A 70 12.34 -0.57 -10.32
C MET A 70 12.96 -0.85 -11.70
N PRO A 71 13.67 -1.98 -11.90
CA PRO A 71 14.17 -2.37 -13.21
C PRO A 71 13.03 -2.59 -14.21
N GLY A 72 13.04 -1.88 -15.35
CA GLY A 72 12.09 -2.08 -16.46
C GLY A 72 10.81 -1.21 -16.43
N MET A 73 10.57 -0.46 -15.35
CA MET A 73 9.54 0.58 -15.27
C MET A 73 9.97 1.61 -14.21
N GLU A 74 10.16 2.87 -14.58
CA GLU A 74 10.41 3.92 -13.59
C GLU A 74 9.12 4.15 -12.78
N GLY A 75 9.21 4.16 -11.45
CA GLY A 75 8.03 4.29 -10.56
C GLY A 75 7.34 5.66 -10.61
N VAL A 76 7.76 6.53 -11.54
CA VAL A 76 7.35 7.92 -11.72
C VAL A 76 6.87 8.16 -13.15
N GLU A 77 5.84 7.44 -13.58
CA GLU A 77 4.99 7.82 -14.73
C GLU A 77 3.51 7.76 -14.35
#